data_AF-A0A4Y2QAN8-F1
#
_entry.id   AF-A0A4Y2QAN8-F1
#
_cell.length_a   1.000
_cell.length_b   1.000
_cell.length_c   1.000
_cell.angle_alpha   90.00
_cell.angle_beta   90.00
_cell.angle_gamma   90.00
#
_symmetry.space_group_name_H-M   'P 1'
#
loop_
_entity.id
_entity.type
_entity.pdbx_description
1 polymer ?
#
loop_
_entity_poly.entity_id
_entity_poly.type
_entity_poly.pdbx_seq_one_letter_code
_entity_poly.pdbx_strand_id
1 'polypeptide(L)'
;MVEKALELIHDRGIDVVSLTFDGPSTTTATAKELGCTFEAEAIKSHFPHPVTQKDIVVIYDPSHMVRLVRNCLASKGSIFDDQNRMVRWDFIAKLHELQKKEGLHLANKLQTRHIQWQREKMKVNLATQVFSKSVADALLYLNNSLQHPDFEGCEATVDFVKLFDSLFDIFNSKNLLAKGFKSPLSKNNNENIFKFLCDAESYVRGLKISRNGPSILNSNRRTGFLGFHVCIKSLKLLITLIS
;
A
#
# COMPACT_ATOMS: atom_id res chain seq x y z
N MET A 1 -8.85 1.12 -27.21
CA MET A 1 -8.31 2.48 -26.92
C MET A 1 -6.87 2.42 -26.45
N VAL A 2 -6.53 1.62 -25.43
CA VAL A 2 -5.15 1.49 -24.92
C VAL A 2 -4.18 1.01 -26.00
N GLU A 3 -4.50 -0.10 -26.69
CA GLU A 3 -3.65 -0.65 -27.76
C GLU A 3 -3.38 0.37 -28.87
N LYS A 4 -4.42 1.08 -29.32
CA LYS A 4 -4.25 2.11 -30.35
C LYS A 4 -3.36 3.27 -29.88
N ALA A 5 -3.44 3.66 -28.61
CA ALA A 5 -2.54 4.67 -28.05
C ALA A 5 -1.09 4.18 -28.04
N LEU A 6 -0.86 2.91 -27.68
CA LEU A 6 0.46 2.29 -27.69
C LEU A 6 1.06 2.24 -29.11
N GLU A 7 0.27 1.86 -30.12
CA GLU A 7 0.69 1.93 -31.54
C GLU A 7 1.13 3.33 -31.93
N LEU A 8 0.30 4.35 -31.65
CA LEU A 8 0.60 5.74 -32.04
C LEU A 8 1.82 6.31 -31.31
N ILE A 9 2.08 5.89 -30.06
CA ILE A 9 3.27 6.29 -29.31
C ILE A 9 4.51 5.59 -29.88
N HIS A 10 4.39 4.31 -30.24
CA HIS A 10 5.45 3.56 -30.89
C HIS A 10 5.85 4.15 -32.24
N ASP A 11 4.89 4.60 -33.06
CA ASP A 11 5.14 5.28 -34.35
C ASP A 11 5.99 6.56 -34.18
N ARG A 12 6.05 7.12 -32.97
CA ARG A 12 6.89 8.27 -32.62
C ARG A 12 8.26 7.89 -32.04
N GLY A 13 8.59 6.61 -32.02
CA GLY A 13 9.86 6.08 -31.51
C GLY A 13 9.96 6.06 -29.99
N ILE A 14 8.85 6.16 -29.27
CA ILE A 14 8.82 6.12 -27.80
C ILE A 14 8.51 4.69 -27.33
N ASP A 15 9.36 4.14 -26.46
CA ASP A 15 9.16 2.82 -25.87
C ASP A 15 8.34 2.92 -24.57
N VAL A 16 7.13 2.37 -24.57
CA VAL A 16 6.26 2.34 -23.39
C VAL A 16 6.48 1.04 -22.63
N VAL A 17 7.16 1.12 -21.49
CA VAL A 17 7.51 -0.05 -20.66
C VAL A 17 6.50 -0.35 -19.56
N SER A 18 5.62 0.61 -19.22
CA SER A 18 4.59 0.41 -18.20
C SER A 18 3.36 1.30 -18.38
N LEU A 19 2.24 0.85 -17.82
CA LEU A 19 1.00 1.59 -17.69
C LEU A 19 0.54 1.62 -16.23
N THR A 20 0.14 2.79 -15.75
CA THR A 20 -0.40 2.96 -14.40
C THR A 20 -1.92 3.06 -14.44
N PHE A 21 -2.59 2.28 -13.59
CA PHE A 21 -4.05 2.25 -13.46
C PHE A 21 -4.48 2.67 -12.06
N ASP A 22 -5.63 3.30 -11.96
CA ASP A 22 -6.30 3.48 -10.67
C ASP A 22 -7.05 2.19 -10.25
N GLY A 23 -7.61 2.17 -9.03
CA GLY A 23 -8.28 1.00 -8.46
C GLY A 23 -9.76 0.72 -8.77
N PRO A 24 -10.53 1.48 -9.58
CA PRO A 24 -11.87 1.10 -10.00
C PRO A 24 -11.95 -0.23 -10.74
N SER A 25 -13.13 -0.87 -10.74
CA SER A 25 -13.34 -2.15 -11.42
C SER A 25 -13.15 -2.09 -12.93
N THR A 26 -13.42 -0.93 -13.54
CA THR A 26 -13.28 -0.71 -14.99
C THR A 26 -11.84 -0.77 -15.45
N THR A 27 -10.91 -0.17 -14.71
CA THR A 27 -9.48 -0.21 -15.06
C THR A 27 -8.86 -1.57 -14.83
N THR A 28 -9.28 -2.28 -13.77
CA THR A 28 -8.95 -3.69 -13.60
C THR A 28 -9.47 -4.55 -14.75
N ALA A 29 -10.70 -4.31 -15.23
CA ALA A 29 -11.28 -5.05 -16.35
C ALA A 29 -10.49 -4.80 -17.65
N THR A 30 -10.15 -3.54 -17.94
CA THR A 30 -9.29 -3.21 -19.09
C THR A 30 -7.95 -3.92 -19.04
N ALA A 31 -7.26 -3.92 -17.89
CA ALA A 31 -6.00 -4.64 -17.77
C ALA A 31 -6.16 -6.17 -17.93
N LYS A 32 -7.29 -6.75 -17.50
CA LYS A 32 -7.61 -8.16 -17.77
C LYS A 32 -7.84 -8.43 -19.25
N GLU A 33 -8.57 -7.56 -19.95
CA GLU A 33 -8.78 -7.65 -21.42
C GLU A 33 -7.47 -7.58 -22.19
N LEU A 34 -6.50 -6.80 -21.70
CA LEU A 34 -5.15 -6.73 -22.27
C LEU A 34 -4.32 -8.00 -21.99
N GLY A 35 -4.77 -8.90 -21.12
CA GLY A 35 -4.10 -10.18 -20.85
C GLY A 35 -3.39 -10.28 -19.50
N CYS A 36 -3.69 -9.39 -18.56
CA CYS A 36 -3.25 -9.49 -17.16
C CYS A 36 -4.19 -10.36 -16.31
N THR A 37 -3.66 -10.92 -15.22
CA THR A 37 -4.41 -11.69 -14.23
C THR A 37 -4.12 -11.13 -12.84
N PHE A 38 -5.16 -10.93 -12.03
CA PHE A 38 -5.05 -10.32 -10.70
C PHE A 38 -5.65 -11.21 -9.59
N GLU A 39 -5.57 -12.53 -9.75
CA GLU A 39 -5.89 -13.44 -8.65
C GLU A 39 -4.64 -13.63 -7.78
N ALA A 40 -4.82 -13.70 -6.46
CA ALA A 40 -3.72 -13.55 -5.48
C ALA A 40 -2.62 -14.62 -5.58
N GLU A 41 -2.94 -15.77 -6.17
CA GLU A 41 -2.07 -16.92 -6.40
C GLU A 41 -1.45 -16.92 -7.80
N ALA A 42 -2.00 -16.16 -8.74
CA ALA A 42 -1.66 -16.23 -10.17
C ALA A 42 -1.56 -14.82 -10.79
N ILE A 43 -0.88 -13.89 -10.11
CA ILE A 43 -0.72 -12.53 -10.59
C ILE A 43 0.16 -12.53 -11.85
N LYS A 44 -0.43 -12.07 -12.96
CA LYS A 44 0.28 -11.70 -14.18
C LYS A 44 0.05 -10.21 -14.40
N SER A 45 1.07 -9.40 -14.12
CA SER A 45 0.98 -7.94 -14.13
C SER A 45 1.64 -7.29 -15.35
N HIS A 46 1.58 -7.96 -16.49
CA HIS A 46 2.07 -7.45 -17.77
C HIS A 46 1.24 -8.01 -18.93
N PHE A 47 1.38 -7.38 -20.09
CA PHE A 47 0.83 -7.84 -21.36
C PHE A 47 1.73 -7.42 -22.53
N PRO A 48 1.69 -8.12 -23.68
CA PRO A 48 2.54 -7.77 -24.80
C PRO A 48 2.10 -6.48 -25.49
N HIS A 49 3.05 -5.63 -25.85
CA HIS A 49 2.82 -4.45 -26.68
C HIS A 49 2.23 -4.88 -28.04
N PRO A 50 1.18 -4.22 -28.57
CA PRO A 50 0.47 -4.64 -29.79
C PRO A 50 1.32 -4.64 -31.08
N VAL A 51 2.57 -4.15 -31.03
CA VAL A 51 3.45 -3.99 -32.20
C VAL A 51 4.75 -4.72 -31.95
N THR A 52 5.47 -4.34 -30.89
CA THR A 52 6.80 -4.90 -30.59
C THR A 52 6.76 -6.25 -29.87
N GLN A 53 5.59 -6.65 -29.35
CA GLN A 53 5.41 -7.82 -28.48
C GLN A 53 6.26 -7.81 -27.19
N LYS A 54 6.95 -6.70 -26.89
CA LYS A 54 7.64 -6.52 -25.60
C LYS A 54 6.62 -6.38 -24.48
N ASP A 55 6.97 -6.84 -23.28
CA ASP A 55 6.09 -6.73 -22.13
C ASP A 55 5.91 -5.27 -21.68
N ILE A 56 4.64 -4.90 -21.50
CA ILE A 56 4.22 -3.67 -20.84
C ILE A 56 3.74 -4.02 -19.44
N VAL A 57 4.41 -3.48 -18.43
CA VAL A 57 4.09 -3.74 -17.03
C VAL A 57 2.91 -2.90 -16.56
N VAL A 58 1.98 -3.50 -15.84
CA VAL A 58 0.80 -2.82 -15.26
C VAL A 58 1.04 -2.53 -13.79
N ILE A 59 0.99 -1.26 -13.40
CA ILE A 59 1.18 -0.80 -12.01
C ILE A 59 -0.13 -0.18 -11.51
N TYR A 60 -0.55 -0.49 -10.29
CA TYR A 60 -1.62 0.26 -9.64
C TYR A 60 -1.07 1.52 -8.98
N ASP A 61 -1.83 2.62 -9.01
CA ASP A 61 -1.45 3.83 -8.27
C ASP A 61 -1.42 3.56 -6.74
N PRO A 62 -0.24 3.62 -6.11
CA PRO A 62 -0.08 3.37 -4.67
C PRO A 62 -0.91 4.32 -3.80
N SER A 63 -1.14 5.56 -4.29
CA SER A 63 -1.96 6.59 -3.63
C SER A 63 -3.41 6.13 -3.48
N HIS A 64 -3.94 5.47 -4.51
CA HIS A 64 -5.26 4.88 -4.46
C HIS A 64 -5.28 3.62 -3.57
N MET A 65 -4.23 2.80 -3.61
CA MET A 65 -4.15 1.56 -2.83
C MET A 65 -4.10 1.83 -1.32
N VAL A 66 -3.21 2.73 -0.86
CA VAL A 66 -3.10 3.08 0.57
C VAL A 66 -4.41 3.64 1.14
N ARG A 67 -5.13 4.41 0.31
CA ARG A 67 -6.45 4.93 0.65
C ARG A 67 -7.47 3.82 0.87
N LEU A 68 -7.48 2.79 0.01
CA LEU A 68 -8.37 1.63 0.14
C LEU A 68 -8.02 0.79 1.38
N VAL A 69 -6.73 0.63 1.68
CA VAL A 69 -6.25 -0.03 2.90
C VAL A 69 -6.75 0.70 4.15
N ARG A 70 -6.61 2.04 4.19
CA ARG A 70 -7.15 2.87 5.30
C ARG A 70 -8.65 2.69 5.44
N ASN A 71 -9.39 2.81 4.33
CA ASN A 71 -10.85 2.67 4.35
C ASN A 71 -11.27 1.29 4.85
N CYS A 72 -10.54 0.23 4.50
CA CYS A 72 -10.80 -1.12 5.00
C CYS A 72 -10.63 -1.19 6.52
N LEU A 73 -9.45 -0.83 7.04
CA LEU A 73 -9.17 -0.89 8.47
C LEU A 73 -10.16 -0.04 9.28
N ALA A 74 -10.38 1.20 8.85
CA ALA A 74 -11.25 2.15 9.55
C ALA A 74 -12.73 1.75 9.52
N SER A 75 -13.19 1.08 8.46
CA SER A 75 -14.57 0.59 8.35
C SER A 75 -14.81 -0.71 9.09
N LYS A 76 -13.81 -1.61 9.12
CA LYS A 76 -13.90 -2.88 9.82
C LYS A 76 -13.64 -2.75 11.32
N GLY A 77 -12.95 -1.70 11.75
CA GLY A 77 -12.52 -1.50 13.13
C GLY A 77 -11.30 -2.35 13.49
N SER A 78 -11.23 -3.59 13.00
CA SER A 78 -10.07 -4.46 13.15
C SER A 78 -9.90 -5.43 11.99
N ILE A 79 -8.66 -5.88 11.80
CA ILE A 79 -8.26 -7.02 10.96
C ILE A 79 -7.21 -7.85 11.73
N PHE A 80 -6.79 -8.98 11.16
CA PHE A 80 -5.84 -9.89 11.81
C PHE A 80 -4.66 -10.18 10.89
N ASP A 81 -3.46 -10.31 11.46
CA ASP A 81 -2.30 -10.81 10.73
C ASP A 81 -2.26 -12.35 10.68
N ASP A 82 -1.21 -12.91 10.08
CA ASP A 82 -0.99 -14.34 9.96
C ASP A 82 -0.79 -15.02 11.32
N GLN A 83 -0.20 -14.31 12.31
CA GLN A 83 -0.09 -14.77 13.69
C GLN A 83 -1.40 -14.57 14.50
N ASN A 84 -2.50 -14.17 13.86
CA ASN A 84 -3.78 -13.86 14.50
C ASN A 84 -3.72 -12.72 15.54
N ARG A 85 -2.69 -11.87 15.49
CA ARG A 85 -2.65 -10.63 16.26
C ARG A 85 -3.60 -9.61 15.64
N MET A 86 -4.24 -8.81 16.49
CA MET A 86 -5.30 -7.90 16.06
C MET A 86 -4.75 -6.52 15.70
N VAL A 87 -4.93 -6.10 14.46
CA VAL A 87 -4.69 -4.74 14.00
C VAL A 87 -5.95 -3.93 14.25
N ARG A 88 -5.89 -2.88 15.07
CA ARG A 88 -7.08 -2.12 15.52
C ARG A 88 -7.02 -0.66 15.08
N TRP A 89 -8.09 -0.20 14.45
CA TRP A 89 -8.32 1.23 14.20
C TRP A 89 -8.43 2.02 15.51
N ASP A 90 -8.93 1.38 16.56
CA ASP A 90 -9.16 1.98 17.88
C ASP A 90 -7.90 2.64 18.47
N PHE A 91 -6.72 2.04 18.31
CA PHE A 91 -5.47 2.65 18.79
C PHE A 91 -5.17 3.99 18.12
N ILE A 92 -5.45 4.12 16.82
CA ILE A 92 -5.23 5.36 16.06
C ILE A 92 -6.24 6.42 16.51
N ALA A 93 -7.49 6.02 16.78
CA ALA A 93 -8.52 6.92 17.30
C ALA A 93 -8.18 7.40 18.73
N LYS A 94 -7.77 6.49 19.62
CA LYS A 94 -7.32 6.80 20.98
C LYS A 94 -6.10 7.72 21.00
N LEU A 95 -5.12 7.51 20.11
CA LEU A 95 -3.98 8.42 19.98
C LEU A 95 -4.45 9.84 19.67
N HIS A 96 -5.39 10.01 18.73
CA HIS A 96 -5.96 11.32 18.41
C HIS A 96 -6.70 11.93 19.62
N GLU A 97 -7.54 11.16 20.30
CA GLU A 97 -8.28 11.65 21.47
C GLU A 97 -7.37 12.06 22.62
N LEU A 98 -6.33 11.26 22.91
CA LEU A 98 -5.32 11.61 23.92
C LEU A 98 -4.62 12.92 23.57
N GLN A 99 -4.10 13.06 22.35
CA GLN A 99 -3.42 14.29 21.92
C GLN A 99 -4.34 15.52 21.98
N LYS A 100 -5.61 15.34 21.62
CA LYS A 100 -6.61 16.40 21.70
C LYS A 100 -6.91 16.80 23.14
N LYS A 101 -6.99 15.83 24.06
CA LYS A 101 -7.22 16.06 25.49
C LYS A 101 -6.04 16.80 26.13
N GLU A 102 -4.82 16.36 25.85
CA GLU A 102 -3.60 16.96 26.41
C GLU A 102 -3.22 18.28 25.74
N GLY A 103 -3.79 18.59 24.57
CA GLY A 103 -3.44 19.78 23.77
C GLY A 103 -2.06 19.71 23.12
N LEU A 104 -1.41 18.55 23.13
CA LEU A 104 -0.05 18.32 22.61
C LEU A 104 -0.02 17.12 21.66
N HIS A 105 0.78 17.23 20.60
CA HIS A 105 0.96 16.17 19.61
C HIS A 105 2.29 15.42 19.80
N LEU A 106 2.26 14.09 19.70
CA LEU A 106 3.44 13.23 19.67
C LEU A 106 4.06 13.20 18.26
N ALA A 107 4.48 14.37 17.77
CA ALA A 107 5.18 14.57 16.50
C ALA A 107 4.52 13.98 15.23
N ASN A 108 3.21 13.73 15.26
CA ASN A 108 2.44 13.25 14.12
C ASN A 108 1.34 14.25 13.71
N LYS A 109 0.79 14.04 12.50
CA LYS A 109 -0.18 14.94 11.87
C LYS A 109 -1.63 14.48 12.07
N LEU A 110 -1.91 13.52 12.95
CA LEU A 110 -3.29 13.07 13.18
C LEU A 110 -4.14 14.22 13.69
N GLN A 111 -5.37 14.26 13.21
CA GLN A 111 -6.35 15.32 13.46
C GLN A 111 -7.74 14.71 13.36
N THR A 112 -8.77 15.44 13.79
CA THR A 112 -10.17 14.99 13.75
C THR A 112 -10.59 14.51 12.35
N ARG A 113 -10.10 15.14 11.27
CA ARG A 113 -10.38 14.75 9.87
C ARG A 113 -9.86 13.36 9.51
N HIS A 114 -8.81 12.89 10.17
CA HIS A 114 -8.27 11.54 9.98
C HIS A 114 -9.20 10.48 10.59
N ILE A 115 -9.78 10.79 11.74
CA ILE A 115 -10.68 9.90 12.47
C ILE A 115 -12.10 9.94 11.88
N GLN A 116 -12.58 11.11 11.49
CA GLN A 116 -13.85 11.31 10.76
C GLN A 116 -13.69 11.03 9.25
N TRP A 117 -13.09 9.89 8.94
CA TRP A 117 -12.66 9.52 7.59
C TRP A 117 -13.80 9.36 6.59
N GLN A 118 -15.05 9.18 7.02
CA GLN A 118 -16.19 8.86 6.15
C GLN A 118 -16.48 9.95 5.12
N ARG A 119 -16.27 11.23 5.48
CA ARG A 119 -16.39 12.38 4.56
C ARG A 119 -15.11 12.62 3.76
N GLU A 120 -14.01 12.00 4.18
CA GLU A 120 -12.66 12.17 3.64
C GLU A 120 -12.14 10.88 2.99
N LYS A 121 -13.05 9.99 2.56
CA LYS A 121 -12.73 8.67 2.00
C LYS A 121 -11.78 8.75 0.81
N MET A 122 -11.85 9.85 0.05
CA MET A 122 -11.09 10.09 -1.17
C MET A 122 -9.73 10.76 -0.94
N LYS A 123 -9.49 11.36 0.23
CA LYS A 123 -8.27 12.12 0.53
C LYS A 123 -7.07 11.20 0.84
N VAL A 124 -6.20 11.04 -0.15
CA VAL A 124 -4.99 10.23 -0.05
C VAL A 124 -4.05 10.76 1.04
N ASN A 125 -3.83 12.07 1.10
CA ASN A 125 -2.92 12.68 2.08
C ASN A 125 -3.30 12.36 3.54
N LEU A 126 -4.59 12.26 3.85
CA LEU A 126 -5.04 11.86 5.18
C LEU A 126 -4.79 10.35 5.40
N ALA A 127 -5.01 9.52 4.38
CA ALA A 127 -4.73 8.08 4.49
C ALA A 127 -3.24 7.79 4.72
N THR A 128 -2.33 8.50 4.03
CA THR A 128 -0.89 8.32 4.21
C THR A 128 -0.41 8.84 5.57
N GLN A 129 -0.98 9.93 6.08
CA GLN A 129 -0.65 10.44 7.42
C GLN A 129 -1.07 9.49 8.54
N VAL A 130 -2.21 8.81 8.38
CA VAL A 130 -2.66 7.76 9.31
C VAL A 130 -1.65 6.62 9.39
N PHE A 131 -1.09 6.21 8.26
CA PHE A 131 -0.10 5.14 8.22
C PHE A 131 1.35 5.63 8.34
N SER A 132 1.59 6.84 8.84
CA SER A 132 2.96 7.35 8.91
C SER A 132 3.79 6.71 10.02
N LYS A 133 5.12 6.62 9.81
CA LYS A 133 6.07 6.19 10.85
C LYS A 133 5.89 6.92 12.18
N SER A 134 5.59 8.22 12.20
CA SER A 134 5.42 8.96 13.45
C SER A 134 4.16 8.57 14.22
N VAL A 135 3.10 8.09 13.54
CA VAL A 135 1.95 7.50 14.22
C VAL A 135 2.35 6.18 14.88
N ALA A 136 3.05 5.31 14.15
CA ALA A 136 3.56 4.04 14.69
C ALA A 136 4.50 4.24 15.89
N ASP A 137 5.44 5.19 15.80
CA ASP A 137 6.37 5.49 16.87
C ASP A 137 5.65 6.08 18.10
N ALA A 138 4.62 6.91 17.91
CA ALA A 138 3.80 7.43 19.00
C ALA A 138 3.01 6.33 19.74
N LEU A 139 2.39 5.40 19.00
CA LEU A 139 1.70 4.25 19.59
C LEU A 139 2.66 3.39 20.42
N LEU A 140 3.83 3.08 19.85
CA LEU A 140 4.84 2.26 20.51
C LEU A 140 5.43 2.95 21.74
N TYR A 141 5.64 4.27 21.70
CA TYR A 141 6.09 5.06 22.83
C TYR A 141 5.06 5.04 23.98
N LEU A 142 3.78 5.22 23.67
CA LEU A 142 2.70 5.17 24.66
C LEU A 142 2.59 3.78 25.32
N ASN A 143 2.77 2.71 24.55
CA ASN A 143 2.75 1.35 25.07
C ASN A 143 4.01 1.00 25.88
N ASN A 144 5.20 1.22 25.34
CA ASN A 144 6.43 0.69 25.93
C ASN A 144 7.07 1.64 26.95
N SER A 145 7.07 2.94 26.66
CA SER A 145 7.77 3.93 27.48
C SER A 145 6.87 4.54 28.54
N LEU A 146 5.61 4.81 28.22
CA LEU A 146 4.64 5.36 29.16
C LEU A 146 3.72 4.30 29.79
N GLN A 147 3.70 3.07 29.25
CA GLN A 147 2.85 1.97 29.74
C GLN A 147 1.39 2.38 29.89
N HIS A 148 0.91 3.20 28.96
CA HIS A 148 -0.43 3.76 29.01
C HIS A 148 -1.45 2.64 28.71
N PRO A 149 -2.41 2.34 29.61
CA PRO A 149 -3.29 1.16 29.51
C PRO A 149 -4.07 1.07 28.19
N ASP A 150 -4.52 2.21 27.66
CA ASP A 150 -5.25 2.26 26.39
C ASP A 150 -4.46 1.77 25.16
N PHE A 151 -3.13 1.71 25.26
CA PHE A 151 -2.21 1.36 24.17
C PHE A 151 -1.56 -0.01 24.35
N GLU A 152 -1.94 -0.74 25.41
CA GLU A 152 -1.47 -2.12 25.63
C GLU A 152 -1.80 -3.01 24.44
N GLY A 153 -0.78 -3.74 23.95
CA GLY A 153 -0.95 -4.70 22.86
C GLY A 153 -1.05 -4.06 21.47
N CYS A 154 -0.52 -2.85 21.27
CA CYS A 154 -0.63 -2.15 19.98
C CYS A 154 0.37 -2.61 18.90
N GLU A 155 1.24 -3.57 19.20
CA GLU A 155 2.38 -3.97 18.37
C GLU A 155 1.94 -4.41 16.97
N ALA A 156 0.88 -5.21 16.85
CA ALA A 156 0.37 -5.62 15.54
C ALA A 156 -0.13 -4.43 14.71
N THR A 157 -0.68 -3.40 15.36
CA THR A 157 -1.10 -2.17 14.67
C THR A 157 0.11 -1.32 14.28
N VAL A 158 1.13 -1.27 15.12
CA VAL A 158 2.41 -0.61 14.81
C VAL A 158 3.09 -1.26 13.61
N ASP A 159 3.18 -2.59 13.59
CA ASP A 159 3.76 -3.37 12.49
C ASP A 159 3.01 -3.09 11.17
N PHE A 160 1.68 -3.14 11.22
CA PHE A 160 0.82 -2.84 10.07
C PHE A 160 1.03 -1.42 9.53
N VAL A 161 1.05 -0.42 10.42
CA VAL A 161 1.27 0.99 10.06
C VAL A 161 2.63 1.15 9.39
N LYS A 162 3.71 0.64 10.01
CA LYS A 162 5.08 0.73 9.47
C LYS A 162 5.23 0.04 8.11
N LEU A 163 4.55 -1.10 7.93
CA LEU A 163 4.57 -1.83 6.67
C LEU A 163 4.00 -0.99 5.53
N PHE A 164 2.81 -0.42 5.72
CA PHE A 164 2.14 0.37 4.69
C PHE A 164 2.80 1.75 4.47
N ASP A 165 3.42 2.34 5.50
CA ASP A 165 4.32 3.51 5.34
C ASP A 165 5.45 3.18 4.36
N SER A 166 6.16 2.09 4.64
CA SER A 166 7.35 1.66 3.90
C SER A 166 7.00 1.25 2.47
N LEU A 167 5.91 0.50 2.28
CA LEU A 167 5.38 0.19 0.95
C LEU A 167 5.06 1.47 0.17
N PHE A 168 4.33 2.41 0.78
CA PHE A 168 3.98 3.65 0.11
C PHE A 168 5.22 4.49 -0.23
N ASP A 169 6.20 4.57 0.67
CA ASP A 169 7.45 5.28 0.42
C ASP A 169 8.25 4.72 -0.76
N ILE A 170 8.34 3.38 -0.88
CA ILE A 170 9.02 2.71 -2.01
C ILE A 170 8.33 3.06 -3.33
N PHE A 171 7.00 2.91 -3.38
CA PHE A 171 6.25 3.11 -4.62
C PHE A 171 5.93 4.59 -4.94
N ASN A 172 6.21 5.52 -4.04
CA ASN A 172 5.99 6.96 -4.22
C ASN A 172 7.27 7.77 -3.97
N SER A 173 8.44 7.18 -4.24
CA SER A 173 9.73 7.86 -4.22
C SER A 173 9.78 8.97 -5.28
N LYS A 174 10.14 10.19 -4.87
CA LYS A 174 10.18 11.39 -5.73
C LYS A 174 11.42 12.27 -5.53
N ASN A 175 12.18 12.04 -4.46
CA ASN A 175 13.31 12.89 -4.09
C ASN A 175 14.60 12.08 -4.18
N LEU A 176 15.49 12.48 -5.09
CA LEU A 176 16.78 11.84 -5.32
C LEU A 176 17.69 11.84 -4.09
N LEU A 177 17.51 12.80 -3.18
CA LEU A 177 18.28 12.95 -1.95
C LEU A 177 17.62 12.26 -0.75
N ALA A 178 16.44 11.65 -0.93
CA ALA A 178 15.80 10.91 0.14
C ALA A 178 16.62 9.67 0.51
N LYS A 179 16.47 9.23 1.76
CA LYS A 179 17.19 8.08 2.32
C LYS A 179 16.22 6.95 2.65
N GLY A 180 16.75 5.74 2.80
CA GLY A 180 15.97 4.54 3.14
C GLY A 180 14.92 4.23 2.07
N PHE A 181 13.73 3.81 2.48
CA PHE A 181 12.65 3.43 1.55
C PHE A 181 12.06 4.56 0.72
N LYS A 182 12.33 5.83 1.07
CA LYS A 182 11.98 6.98 0.23
C LYS A 182 12.98 7.23 -0.89
N SER A 183 14.18 6.66 -0.81
CA SER A 183 15.20 6.83 -1.84
C SER A 183 14.78 6.15 -3.14
N PRO A 184 15.18 6.68 -4.32
CA PRO A 184 14.92 6.00 -5.58
C PRO A 184 15.58 4.63 -5.59
N LEU A 185 14.93 3.69 -6.28
CA LEU A 185 15.47 2.35 -6.48
C LEU A 185 16.72 2.41 -7.36
N SER A 186 17.77 1.73 -6.94
CA SER A 186 19.10 1.77 -7.55
C SER A 186 19.83 0.43 -7.34
N LYS A 187 20.94 0.24 -8.04
CA LYS A 187 21.81 -0.94 -7.86
C LYS A 187 22.34 -1.10 -6.44
N ASN A 188 22.39 -0.02 -5.66
CA ASN A 188 22.96 -0.04 -4.30
C ASN A 188 21.93 -0.41 -3.21
N ASN A 189 20.63 -0.28 -3.49
CA ASN A 189 19.58 -0.52 -2.50
C ASN A 189 18.54 -1.56 -2.95
N ASN A 190 18.63 -2.07 -4.18
CA ASN A 190 17.66 -3.00 -4.75
C ASN A 190 17.50 -4.29 -3.93
N GLU A 191 18.58 -4.90 -3.45
CA GLU A 191 18.54 -6.14 -2.66
C GLU A 191 17.74 -5.94 -1.38
N ASN A 192 18.03 -4.85 -0.65
CA ASN A 192 17.34 -4.51 0.59
C ASN A 192 15.86 -4.20 0.35
N ILE A 193 15.54 -3.45 -0.70
CA ILE A 193 14.17 -3.13 -1.07
C ILE A 193 13.43 -4.41 -1.47
N PHE A 194 14.02 -5.27 -2.31
CA PHE A 194 13.39 -6.50 -2.77
C PHE A 194 13.17 -7.51 -1.65
N LYS A 195 14.11 -7.61 -0.70
CA LYS A 195 13.93 -8.38 0.52
C LYS A 195 12.71 -7.88 1.31
N PHE A 196 12.64 -6.58 1.59
CA PHE A 196 11.48 -5.97 2.24
C PHE A 196 10.17 -6.24 1.48
N LEU A 197 10.17 -6.11 0.15
CA LEU A 197 8.97 -6.35 -0.66
C LEU A 197 8.53 -7.82 -0.62
N CYS A 198 9.45 -8.79 -0.50
CA CYS A 198 9.09 -10.20 -0.27
C CYS A 198 8.42 -10.41 1.10
N ASP A 199 8.96 -9.79 2.14
CA ASP A 199 8.40 -9.86 3.50
C ASP A 199 7.01 -9.20 3.54
N ALA A 200 6.88 -8.04 2.90
CA ALA A 200 5.62 -7.32 2.78
C ALA A 200 4.57 -8.08 1.98
N GLU A 201 4.97 -8.73 0.88
CA GLU A 201 4.09 -9.62 0.10
C GLU A 201 3.55 -10.74 0.99
N SER A 202 4.42 -11.40 1.76
CA SER A 202 4.06 -12.50 2.66
C SER A 202 3.09 -12.04 3.74
N TYR A 203 3.37 -10.92 4.40
CA TYR A 203 2.48 -10.32 5.40
C TYR A 203 1.10 -9.99 4.81
N VAL A 204 1.05 -9.32 3.64
CA VAL A 204 -0.21 -8.95 2.99
C VAL A 204 -1.05 -10.18 2.64
N ARG A 205 -0.44 -11.28 2.19
CA ARG A 205 -1.14 -12.55 1.93
C ARG A 205 -1.72 -13.15 3.21
N GLY A 206 -1.01 -12.98 4.32
CA GLY A 206 -1.37 -13.45 5.65
C GLY A 206 -2.52 -12.72 6.33
N LEU A 207 -2.83 -11.49 5.91
CA LEU A 207 -3.89 -10.68 6.51
C LEU A 207 -5.28 -11.29 6.33
N LYS A 208 -6.11 -11.24 7.37
CA LYS A 208 -7.47 -11.81 7.44
C LYS A 208 -8.50 -10.78 7.90
N ILE A 209 -9.74 -10.89 7.41
CA ILE A 209 -10.85 -10.00 7.83
C ILE A 209 -11.27 -10.25 9.27
N SER A 210 -11.22 -11.50 9.70
CA SER A 210 -11.63 -11.94 11.04
C SER A 210 -10.62 -12.95 11.57
N ARG A 211 -10.63 -13.16 12.89
CA ARG A 211 -9.79 -14.17 13.53
C ARG A 211 -10.05 -15.53 12.89
N ASN A 212 -8.99 -16.22 12.46
CA ASN A 212 -9.08 -17.51 11.74
C ASN A 212 -9.96 -17.48 10.47
N GLY A 213 -10.29 -16.30 9.95
CA GLY A 213 -11.09 -16.14 8.75
C GLY A 213 -10.26 -16.29 7.47
N PRO A 214 -10.92 -16.18 6.30
CA PRO A 214 -10.23 -16.17 5.02
C PRO A 214 -9.33 -14.94 4.89
N SER A 215 -8.33 -15.06 4.01
CA SER A 215 -7.45 -13.94 3.65
C SER A 215 -8.26 -12.75 3.16
N ILE A 216 -7.80 -11.53 3.48
CA ILE A 216 -8.35 -10.28 2.95
C ILE A 216 -8.33 -10.27 1.42
N LEU A 217 -7.38 -10.97 0.81
CA LEU A 217 -7.26 -11.07 -0.66
C LEU A 217 -8.43 -11.82 -1.30
N ASN A 218 -9.19 -12.61 -0.53
CA ASN A 218 -10.37 -13.33 -0.99
C ASN A 218 -11.69 -12.62 -0.64
N SER A 219 -11.61 -11.35 -0.22
CA SER A 219 -12.76 -10.58 0.23
C SER A 219 -13.18 -9.48 -0.75
N ASN A 220 -14.36 -8.91 -0.53
CA ASN A 220 -14.80 -7.69 -1.22
C ASN A 220 -14.02 -6.41 -0.85
N ARG A 221 -13.06 -6.49 0.08
CA ARG A 221 -12.16 -5.38 0.45
C ARG A 221 -10.72 -5.59 -0.07
N ARG A 222 -10.51 -6.61 -0.92
CA ARG A 222 -9.17 -7.00 -1.40
C ARG A 222 -8.41 -5.94 -2.17
N THR A 223 -9.09 -5.03 -2.88
CA THR A 223 -8.48 -4.19 -3.93
C THR A 223 -7.24 -3.42 -3.48
N GLY A 224 -7.27 -2.77 -2.31
CA GLY A 224 -6.10 -2.03 -1.82
C GLY A 224 -4.88 -2.91 -1.54
N PHE A 225 -5.12 -4.09 -0.95
CA PHE A 225 -4.09 -5.06 -0.57
C PHE A 225 -3.54 -5.80 -1.80
N LEU A 226 -4.43 -6.27 -2.66
CA LEU A 226 -4.09 -6.90 -3.93
C LEU A 226 -3.33 -5.92 -4.83
N GLY A 227 -3.71 -4.63 -4.85
CA GLY A 227 -3.00 -3.64 -5.65
C GLY A 227 -1.54 -3.46 -5.22
N PHE A 228 -1.25 -3.41 -3.91
CA PHE A 228 0.14 -3.42 -3.45
C PHE A 228 0.88 -4.71 -3.82
N HIS A 229 0.22 -5.86 -3.74
CA HIS A 229 0.80 -7.14 -4.18
C HIS A 229 1.13 -7.10 -5.69
N VAL A 230 0.23 -6.58 -6.52
CA VAL A 230 0.47 -6.37 -7.95
C VAL A 230 1.64 -5.40 -8.16
N CYS A 231 1.70 -4.29 -7.43
CA CYS A 231 2.82 -3.35 -7.53
C CYS A 231 4.17 -4.00 -7.19
N ILE A 232 4.21 -4.88 -6.18
CA ILE A 232 5.41 -5.65 -5.82
C ILE A 232 5.89 -6.52 -7.00
N LYS A 233 4.99 -7.31 -7.60
CA LYS A 233 5.33 -8.15 -8.77
C LYS A 233 5.77 -7.31 -9.96
N SER A 234 5.05 -6.22 -10.19
CA SER A 234 5.26 -5.31 -11.31
C SER A 234 6.60 -4.60 -11.23
N LEU A 235 6.99 -4.09 -10.06
CA LEU A 235 8.28 -3.42 -9.89
C LEU A 235 9.45 -4.37 -10.10
N LYS A 236 9.35 -5.61 -9.60
CA LYS A 236 10.37 -6.64 -9.84
C LYS A 236 10.54 -6.93 -11.33
N LEU A 237 9.44 -7.08 -12.07
CA LEU A 237 9.46 -7.29 -13.52
C LEU A 237 9.98 -6.06 -14.28
N LEU A 238 9.50 -4.87 -13.94
CA LEU A 238 9.89 -3.63 -14.61
C LEU A 238 11.39 -3.42 -14.56
N ILE A 239 12.03 -3.67 -13.41
CA ILE A 239 13.49 -3.56 -13.30
C ILE A 239 14.20 -4.50 -14.24
N THR A 240 13.73 -5.74 -14.39
CA THR A 240 14.36 -6.70 -15.31
C THR A 240 14.23 -6.30 -16.78
N LEU A 241 13.22 -5.49 -17.13
CA LEU A 241 13.00 -5.02 -18.50
C LEU A 241 13.80 -3.75 -18.85
N ILE A 242 14.13 -2.93 -17.85
CA ILE A 242 14.83 -1.64 -18.06
C ILE A 242 16.31 -1.65 -17.65
N SER A 243 16.78 -2.72 -17.02
CA SER A 243 18.19 -2.89 -16.62
C SER A 243 19.05 -3.40 -17.77
#